data_AF-A0A0F9GM34-F1
#
_entry.id   AF-A0A0F9GM34-F1
#
_cell.length_a   1.000
_cell.length_b   1.000
_cell.length_c   1.000
_cell.angle_alpha   90.00
_cell.angle_beta   90.00
_cell.angle_gamma   90.00
#
_symmetry.space_group_name_H-M   'P 1'
#
loop_
_entity.id
_entity.type
_entity.pdbx_description
1 polymer ?
#
loop_
_entity_poly.entity_id
_entity_poly.type
_entity_poly.pdbx_seq_one_letter_code
_entity_poly.pdbx_strand_id
1 'polypeptide(L)' 'MPAKTRRQQRFFGAELERKRAGKKTRTGLSEKKLREHARKPRK' A
#
# COMPACT_ATOMS: atom_id res chain seq x y z
N MET A 1 -0.68 10.89 -4.22
CA MET A 1 -1.01 11.27 -2.83
C MET A 1 -0.67 10.10 -1.92
N PRO A 2 0.22 10.22 -0.92
CA PRO A 2 0.45 9.17 0.07
C PRO A 2 -0.79 8.93 0.94
N ALA A 3 -0.83 7.82 1.68
CA ALA A 3 -1.93 7.54 2.61
C ALA A 3 -2.08 8.67 3.63
N LYS A 4 -3.29 9.22 3.76
CA LYS A 4 -3.58 10.35 4.65
C LYS A 4 -3.76 9.92 6.10
N THR A 5 -4.10 8.64 6.33
CA THR A 5 -4.35 8.10 7.67
C THR A 5 -3.53 6.84 7.94
N ARG A 6 -3.25 6.57 9.22
CA ARG A 6 -2.53 5.37 9.68
C ARG A 6 -3.28 4.08 9.32
N ARG A 7 -4.62 4.12 9.25
CA ARG A 7 -5.46 3.00 8.84
C ARG A 7 -5.28 2.69 7.35
N GLN A 8 -5.29 3.71 6.49
CA GLN A 8 -4.99 3.55 5.07
C GLN A 8 -3.56 3.01 4.86
N GLN A 9 -2.59 3.55 5.59
CA GLN A 9 -1.20 3.10 5.49
C GLN A 9 -1.07 1.59 5.79
N ARG A 10 -1.71 1.10 6.85
CA ARG A 10 -1.74 -0.33 7.20
C ARG A 10 -2.43 -1.17 6.11
N PHE A 11 -3.55 -0.67 5.58
CA PHE A 11 -4.27 -1.35 4.49
C PHE A 11 -3.39 -1.49 3.23
N PHE A 12 -2.71 -0.42 2.82
CA PHE A 12 -1.80 -0.46 1.68
C PHE A 12 -0.54 -1.29 1.93
N GLY A 13 -0.08 -1.39 3.17
CA GLY A 13 0.98 -2.32 3.58
C GLY A 13 0.58 -3.79 3.38
N ALA A 14 -0.63 -4.16 3.83
CA ALA A 14 -1.15 -5.51 3.65
C ALA A 14 -1.40 -5.86 2.16
N GLU A 15 -1.84 -4.88 1.37
CA GLU A 15 -1.98 -5.04 -0.09
C GLU A 15 -0.62 -5.21 -0.78
N LEU A 16 0.42 -4.50 -0.33
CA LEU A 16 1.78 -4.65 -0.84
C LEU A 16 2.31 -6.07 -0.60
N GLU A 17 2.16 -6.59 0.63
CA GLU A 17 2.55 -7.96 0.98
C GLU A 17 1.77 -8.99 0.16
N ARG A 18 0.46 -8.78 -0.02
CA ARG A 18 -0.39 -9.61 -0.87
C ARG A 18 0.14 -9.66 -2.31
N LYS A 19 0.51 -8.50 -2.88
CA LYS A 19 1.08 -8.43 -4.23
C LYS A 19 2.41 -9.18 -4.33
N ARG A 20 3.29 -9.05 -3.31
CA ARG A 20 4.58 -9.75 -3.23
C ARG A 20 4.43 -11.27 -3.08
N ALA A 21 3.37 -11.71 -2.42
CA ALA A 21 2.99 -13.12 -2.35
C ALA A 21 2.36 -13.64 -3.67
N GLY A 22 2.40 -12.87 -4.77
CA GLY A 22 1.82 -13.23 -6.06
C GLY A 22 0.29 -13.18 -6.11
N LYS A 23 -0.38 -12.67 -5.07
CA LYS A 23 -1.84 -12.61 -4.99
C LYS A 23 -2.36 -11.31 -5.60
N LYS A 24 -3.58 -11.36 -6.14
CA LYS A 24 -4.26 -10.17 -6.67
C LYS A 24 -4.61 -9.20 -5.53
N THR A 25 -4.23 -7.94 -5.72
CA THR A 25 -4.54 -6.80 -4.85
C THR A 25 -6.00 -6.37 -5.03
N ARG A 26 -6.70 -6.02 -3.96
CA ARG A 26 -8.06 -5.48 -4.03
C ARG A 26 -8.11 -4.09 -4.66
N THR A 27 -7.03 -3.33 -4.54
CA THR A 27 -6.92 -1.96 -5.07
C THR A 27 -6.56 -1.89 -6.55
N GLY A 28 -6.12 -3.01 -7.15
CA GLY A 28 -5.62 -3.03 -8.53
C GLY A 28 -4.34 -2.23 -8.76
N LEU A 29 -3.71 -1.68 -7.71
CA LEU A 29 -2.52 -0.85 -7.83
C LEU A 29 -1.26 -1.67 -8.09
N SER A 30 -0.28 -1.04 -8.73
CA SER A 30 1.06 -1.60 -8.91
C SER A 30 1.84 -1.61 -7.58
N GLU A 31 2.83 -2.50 -7.47
CA GLU A 31 3.66 -2.62 -6.26
C GLU A 31 4.29 -1.29 -5.86
N LYS A 32 4.76 -0.50 -6.84
CA LYS A 32 5.35 0.82 -6.60
C LYS A 32 4.37 1.78 -5.91
N LYS A 33 3.12 1.85 -6.39
CA LYS A 33 2.06 2.67 -5.78
C LYS A 33 1.70 2.17 -4.38
N LEU A 34 1.56 0.86 -4.21
CA LEU A 34 1.30 0.26 -2.90
C LEU A 34 2.40 0.60 -1.90
N ARG A 35 3.67 0.56 -2.32
CA ARG A 35 4.82 0.95 -1.50
C ARG A 35 4.81 2.43 -1.14
N GLU A 36 4.44 3.31 -2.07
CA GLU A 36 4.29 4.75 -1.80
C GLU A 36 3.18 5.03 -0.78
N HIS A 37 2.04 4.34 -0.88
CA HIS A 37 0.95 4.49 0.09
C HIS A 37 1.20 3.81 1.44
N ALA A 38 1.95 2.71 1.46
CA ALA A 38 2.34 2.00 2.68
C ALA A 38 3.43 2.74 3.48
N ARG A 39 4.17 3.65 2.85
CA ARG A 39 5.16 4.49 3.53
C ARG A 39 4.47 5.55 4.39
N LYS A 40 5.04 5.85 5.56
CA LYS A 40 4.59 6.99 6.36
C LYS A 40 4.83 8.26 5.53
N PRO A 41 3.90 9.22 5.50
CA PRO A 41 4.20 10.53 4.97
C PRO A 41 5.41 11.08 5.73
N ARG A 42 6.50 11.35 5.00
CA ARG A 42 7.60 12.15 5.54
C ARG A 42 7.02 13.55 5.75
N LYS A 43 6.99 13.99 6.99
CA LYS A 43 6.55 15.33 7.38
C LYS A 43 7.56 16.35 6.85
#